data_AF-A0AAV2NAT8-F1
#
_entry.id   AF-A0AAV2NAT8-F1
#
_cell.length_a   1.000
_cell.length_b   1.000
_cell.length_c   1.000
_cell.angle_alpha   90.00
_cell.angle_beta   90.00
_cell.angle_gamma   90.00
#
_symmetry.space_group_name_H-M   'P 1'
#
loop_
_entity.id
_entity.type
_entity.pdbx_description
1 polymer ?
#
loop_
_entity_poly.entity_id
_entity_poly.type
_entity_poly.pdbx_seq_one_letter_code
_entity_poly.pdbx_strand_id
1 'polypeptide(L)'
;MLLTVPHLLPWNTKGTLVGILSWCHLIGAVSPWVGSFLYHLFMNVNYDEDLYRTLLKVDMIGIWLCQSFGAIPMMAAAVHCLADNVWYCCIFIYCTLSIWGLFKAMTAGSPWERRLCFAPPFLMRMLVMTLRCFGIGGGSPDALIHIILQDLVAVIGASIGALRIPEKWIPGRLDLVLNSHNVMHVMVVLAVCSMHTATLRDLAWMSDPSTCNRASYPPSDREEL
;
A
#
# COMPACT_ATOMS: atom_id res chain seq x y z
N MET A 1 14.51 7.29 -2.23
CA MET A 1 13.21 6.95 -2.85
C MET A 1 12.74 8.05 -3.80
N LEU A 2 12.38 9.25 -3.35
CA LEU A 2 11.92 10.34 -4.24
C LEU A 2 12.87 10.71 -5.40
N LEU A 3 14.19 10.64 -5.17
CA LEU A 3 15.20 10.91 -6.21
C LEU A 3 15.44 9.74 -7.17
N THR A 4 15.12 8.50 -6.75
CA THR A 4 15.45 7.29 -7.51
C THR A 4 14.24 6.70 -8.23
N VAL A 5 13.03 6.90 -7.68
CA VAL A 5 11.76 6.41 -8.24
C VAL A 5 11.56 6.85 -9.70
N PRO A 6 11.84 8.10 -10.10
CA PRO A 6 11.64 8.50 -11.49
C PRO A 6 12.58 7.85 -12.49
N HIS A 7 13.73 7.34 -12.06
CA HIS A 7 14.65 6.67 -12.98
C HIS A 7 14.40 5.17 -13.07
N LEU A 8 13.69 4.59 -12.10
CA LEU A 8 13.45 3.15 -12.00
C LEU A 8 12.08 2.74 -12.57
N LEU A 9 11.14 3.69 -12.74
CA LEU A 9 9.81 3.38 -13.23
C LEU A 9 9.73 3.36 -14.77
N PRO A 10 9.10 2.33 -15.35
CA PRO A 10 8.88 2.21 -16.81
C PRO A 10 7.74 3.12 -17.30
N TRP A 11 7.94 4.44 -17.22
CA TRP A 11 6.92 5.47 -17.44
C TRP A 11 6.06 5.32 -18.68
N ASN A 12 6.64 5.33 -19.87
CA ASN A 12 5.91 5.17 -21.14
C ASN A 12 6.64 4.19 -22.07
N THR A 13 7.73 3.59 -21.58
CA THR A 13 8.65 2.81 -22.40
C THR A 13 8.20 1.38 -22.62
N LYS A 14 7.24 0.89 -21.81
CA LYS A 14 6.77 -0.51 -21.83
C LYS A 14 5.24 -0.64 -21.92
N GLY A 15 4.55 0.39 -22.41
CA GLY A 15 3.11 0.40 -22.65
C GLY A 15 2.30 1.29 -21.68
N THR A 16 1.12 1.72 -22.12
CA THR A 16 0.26 2.68 -21.41
C THR A 16 -0.17 2.21 -20.02
N LEU A 17 -0.51 0.92 -19.88
CA LEU A 17 -0.94 0.35 -18.60
C LEU A 17 0.17 0.46 -17.54
N VAL A 18 1.38 -0.02 -17.87
CA VAL A 18 2.55 0.01 -17.00
C VAL A 18 2.91 1.45 -16.60
N GLY A 19 2.69 2.41 -17.50
CA GLY A 19 2.84 3.83 -17.20
C GLY A 19 1.83 4.37 -16.20
N ILE A 20 0.55 4.04 -16.35
CA ILE A 20 -0.50 4.40 -15.39
C ILE A 20 -0.19 3.80 -14.02
N LEU A 21 0.19 2.52 -13.96
CA LEU A 21 0.56 1.85 -12.72
C LEU A 21 1.78 2.50 -12.04
N SER A 22 2.75 2.97 -12.83
CA SER A 22 3.91 3.73 -12.34
C SER A 22 3.49 5.05 -11.67
N TRP A 23 2.53 5.78 -12.25
CA TRP A 23 1.97 6.99 -11.64
C TRP A 23 1.18 6.69 -10.38
N CYS A 24 0.34 5.66 -10.39
CA CYS A 24 -0.39 5.20 -9.21
C CYS A 24 0.58 4.89 -8.06
N HIS A 25 1.69 4.20 -8.34
CA HIS A 25 2.74 3.93 -7.36
C HIS A 25 3.38 5.21 -6.83
N LEU A 26 3.78 6.15 -7.69
CA LEU A 26 4.41 7.39 -7.26
C LEU A 26 3.48 8.19 -6.33
N ILE A 27 2.23 8.38 -6.74
CA ILE A 27 1.21 9.11 -5.97
C ILE A 27 1.01 8.42 -4.61
N GLY A 28 0.82 7.09 -4.62
CA GLY A 28 0.63 6.33 -3.40
C GLY A 28 1.83 6.39 -2.46
N ALA A 29 3.05 6.29 -2.98
CA ALA A 29 4.25 6.26 -2.16
C ALA A 29 4.61 7.61 -1.53
N VAL A 30 4.28 8.73 -2.17
CA VAL A 30 4.67 10.08 -1.72
C VAL A 30 3.61 10.73 -0.84
N SER A 31 2.34 10.40 -1.06
CA SER A 31 1.21 11.07 -0.41
C SER A 31 1.16 10.97 1.13
N PRO A 32 1.54 9.86 1.81
CA PRO A 32 1.57 9.83 3.27
C PRO A 32 2.54 10.84 3.86
N TRP A 33 3.70 11.04 3.21
CA TRP A 33 4.74 11.94 3.66
C TRP A 33 4.26 13.38 3.61
N VAL A 34 3.65 13.76 2.49
CA VAL A 34 3.12 15.12 2.29
C VAL A 34 1.99 15.39 3.28
N GLY A 35 1.02 14.47 3.38
CA GLY A 35 -0.13 14.64 4.26
C GLY A 35 0.28 14.73 5.73
N SER A 36 1.12 13.80 6.17
CA SER A 36 1.58 13.73 7.56
C SER A 36 2.48 14.90 7.95
N PHE A 37 3.39 15.30 7.06
CA PHE A 37 4.26 16.45 7.29
C PHE A 37 3.45 17.74 7.47
N LEU A 38 2.50 18.01 6.57
CA LEU A 38 1.64 19.18 6.66
C LEU A 38 0.83 19.19 7.95
N TYR A 39 0.24 18.05 8.33
CA TYR A 39 -0.50 17.95 9.57
C TYR A 39 0.38 18.23 10.79
N HIS A 40 1.49 17.52 10.96
CA HIS A 40 2.32 17.67 12.16
C HIS A 40 3.04 19.01 12.25
N LEU A 41 3.35 19.64 11.12
CA LEU A 41 3.98 20.96 11.12
C LEU A 41 3.00 22.06 11.57
N PHE A 42 1.73 21.96 11.16
CA PHE A 42 0.76 23.04 11.33
C PHE A 42 -0.35 22.75 12.36
N MET A 43 -0.43 21.54 12.94
CA MET A 43 -1.50 21.16 13.87
C MET A 43 -1.57 21.99 15.17
N ASN A 44 -0.49 22.68 15.53
CA ASN A 44 -0.41 23.52 16.73
C ASN A 44 -0.32 25.02 16.42
N VAL A 45 -0.64 25.43 15.18
CA VAL A 45 -0.78 26.85 14.85
C VAL A 45 -1.99 27.39 15.61
N ASN A 46 -1.81 28.54 16.26
CA ASN A 46 -2.85 29.18 17.07
C ASN A 46 -3.92 29.82 16.16
N TYR A 47 -4.76 28.98 15.57
CA TYR A 47 -5.86 29.34 14.70
C TYR A 47 -7.17 28.75 15.26
N ASP A 48 -7.88 27.88 14.53
CA ASP A 48 -9.14 27.26 14.93
C ASP A 48 -9.08 25.72 14.94
N GLU A 49 -10.10 25.09 15.55
CA GLU A 49 -10.27 23.64 15.57
C GLU A 49 -10.55 23.07 14.16
N ASP A 50 -11.14 23.88 13.28
CA ASP A 50 -11.49 23.49 11.91
C ASP A 50 -10.23 23.27 11.05
N LEU A 51 -9.19 24.07 11.22
CA LEU A 51 -7.89 23.88 10.61
C LEU A 51 -7.25 22.58 11.09
N TYR A 52 -7.27 22.31 12.41
CA TYR A 52 -6.77 21.04 12.95
C TYR A 52 -7.49 19.84 12.32
N ARG A 53 -8.83 19.88 12.24
CA ARG A 53 -9.64 18.80 11.62
C ARG A 53 -9.37 18.67 10.13
N THR A 54 -9.15 19.78 9.43
CA THR A 54 -8.83 19.79 8.00
C THR A 54 -7.45 19.20 7.72
N LEU A 55 -6.43 19.62 8.46
CA LEU A 55 -5.08 19.07 8.36
C LEU A 55 -5.06 17.57 8.67
N LEU A 56 -5.83 17.14 9.67
CA LEU A 56 -5.98 15.73 10.02
C LEU A 56 -6.64 14.91 8.91
N LYS A 57 -7.63 15.48 8.22
CA LYS A 57 -8.20 14.87 7.01
C LYS A 57 -7.18 14.80 5.87
N VAL A 58 -6.31 15.79 5.71
CA VAL A 58 -5.22 15.79 4.73
C VAL A 58 -4.22 14.65 5.00
N ASP A 59 -3.86 14.42 6.27
CA ASP A 59 -3.03 13.25 6.67
C ASP A 59 -3.72 11.93 6.31
N MET A 60 -5.01 11.81 6.61
CA MET A 60 -5.81 10.63 6.26
C MET A 60 -5.94 10.41 4.74
N ILE A 61 -6.05 11.48 3.95
CA ILE A 61 -6.02 11.39 2.48
C ILE A 61 -4.68 10.85 1.99
N GLY A 62 -3.57 11.24 2.63
CA GLY A 62 -2.25 10.69 2.34
C GLY A 62 -2.19 9.17 2.53
N ILE A 63 -2.69 8.68 3.66
CA ILE A 63 -2.79 7.23 3.92
C ILE A 63 -3.72 6.55 2.91
N TRP A 64 -4.87 7.16 2.62
CA TRP A 64 -5.82 6.61 1.65
C TRP A 64 -5.20 6.47 0.25
N LEU A 65 -4.50 7.49 -0.25
CA LEU A 65 -3.83 7.46 -1.55
C LEU A 65 -2.77 6.34 -1.60
N CYS A 66 -1.99 6.15 -0.53
CA CYS A 66 -1.06 5.03 -0.42
C CYS A 66 -1.78 3.68 -0.48
N GLN A 67 -2.82 3.48 0.34
CA GLN A 67 -3.54 2.22 0.44
C GLN A 67 -4.44 1.91 -0.74
N SER A 68 -4.72 2.88 -1.61
CA SER A 68 -5.51 2.73 -2.83
C SER A 68 -4.60 2.74 -4.06
N PHE A 69 -4.18 3.92 -4.52
CA PHE A 69 -3.33 4.07 -5.70
C PHE A 69 -2.02 3.30 -5.58
N GLY A 70 -1.37 3.33 -4.42
CA GLY A 70 -0.11 2.60 -4.19
C GLY A 70 -0.21 1.08 -4.33
N ALA A 71 -1.40 0.52 -4.09
CA ALA A 71 -1.65 -0.92 -4.17
C ALA A 71 -2.27 -1.38 -5.50
N ILE A 72 -2.75 -0.46 -6.36
CA ILE A 72 -3.23 -0.81 -7.71
C ILE A 72 -2.19 -1.62 -8.52
N PRO A 73 -0.88 -1.29 -8.53
CA PRO A 73 0.11 -2.10 -9.25
C PRO A 73 0.15 -3.56 -8.81
N MET A 74 0.10 -3.81 -7.49
CA MET A 74 0.08 -5.17 -6.95
C MET A 74 -1.20 -5.90 -7.34
N MET A 75 -2.36 -5.23 -7.22
CA MET A 75 -3.65 -5.80 -7.63
C MET A 75 -3.65 -6.16 -9.11
N ALA A 76 -3.19 -5.24 -9.97
CA ALA A 76 -3.11 -5.42 -11.41
C ALA A 76 -2.16 -6.56 -11.80
N ALA A 77 -1.00 -6.67 -11.13
CA ALA A 77 -0.04 -7.74 -11.37
C ALA A 77 -0.57 -9.11 -10.95
N ALA A 78 -1.24 -9.18 -9.81
CA ALA A 78 -1.73 -10.44 -9.25
C ALA A 78 -2.84 -11.11 -10.08
N VAL A 79 -3.63 -10.32 -10.82
CA VAL A 79 -4.65 -10.85 -11.74
C VAL A 79 -4.27 -10.70 -13.22
N HIS A 80 -3.01 -10.35 -13.51
CA HIS A 80 -2.58 -10.01 -14.87
C HIS A 80 -2.76 -11.14 -15.89
N CYS A 81 -2.55 -12.39 -15.47
CA CYS A 81 -2.69 -13.56 -16.34
C CYS A 81 -4.08 -14.22 -16.28
N LEU A 82 -5.03 -13.63 -15.56
CA LEU A 82 -6.42 -14.06 -15.60
C LEU A 82 -7.14 -13.41 -16.79
N ALA A 83 -8.33 -13.89 -17.11
CA ALA A 83 -9.13 -13.33 -18.19
C ALA A 83 -9.46 -11.84 -17.96
N ASP A 84 -9.51 -11.06 -19.04
CA ASP A 84 -9.69 -9.60 -19.00
C ASP A 84 -10.91 -9.16 -18.19
N ASN A 85 -12.02 -9.90 -18.28
CA ASN A 85 -13.22 -9.64 -17.49
C ASN A 85 -12.95 -9.74 -15.98
N VAL A 86 -12.18 -10.73 -15.54
CA VAL A 86 -11.77 -10.89 -14.14
C VAL A 86 -10.85 -9.75 -13.73
N TRP A 87 -9.93 -9.34 -14.61
CA TRP A 87 -9.04 -8.21 -14.37
C TRP A 87 -9.84 -6.92 -14.11
N TYR A 88 -10.73 -6.55 -15.03
CA TYR A 88 -11.54 -5.32 -14.89
C TYR A 88 -12.49 -5.39 -13.68
N CYS A 89 -13.14 -6.52 -13.44
CA CYS A 89 -13.99 -6.70 -12.27
C CYS A 89 -13.19 -6.55 -10.96
N CYS A 90 -12.00 -7.15 -10.87
CA CYS A 90 -11.14 -7.06 -9.69
C CYS A 90 -10.73 -5.61 -9.41
N ILE A 91 -10.22 -4.90 -10.41
CA ILE A 91 -9.82 -3.50 -10.25
C ILE A 91 -11.01 -2.59 -9.92
N PHE A 92 -12.17 -2.81 -10.56
CA PHE A 92 -13.38 -2.04 -10.27
C PHE A 92 -13.84 -2.21 -8.82
N ILE A 93 -13.97 -3.45 -8.34
CA ILE A 93 -14.37 -3.74 -6.96
C ILE A 93 -13.38 -3.09 -5.98
N TYR A 94 -12.08 -3.23 -6.24
CA TYR A 94 -11.04 -2.65 -5.39
C TYR A 94 -11.14 -1.12 -5.31
N CYS A 95 -11.36 -0.45 -6.43
CA CYS A 95 -11.57 1.00 -6.48
C CYS A 95 -12.85 1.41 -5.71
N THR A 96 -13.96 0.68 -5.86
CA THR A 96 -15.19 0.95 -5.11
C THR A 96 -14.98 0.81 -3.60
N LEU A 97 -14.32 -0.26 -3.15
CA LEU A 97 -13.99 -0.46 -1.73
C LEU A 97 -13.06 0.65 -1.21
N SER A 98 -12.12 1.09 -2.03
CA SER A 98 -11.22 2.20 -1.68
C SER A 98 -11.96 3.53 -1.54
N ILE A 99 -12.90 3.84 -2.43
CA ILE A 99 -13.74 5.06 -2.35
C ILE A 99 -14.63 5.01 -1.10
N TRP A 100 -15.24 3.85 -0.82
CA TRP A 100 -16.01 3.66 0.40
C TRP A 100 -15.15 3.88 1.66
N GLY A 101 -13.92 3.36 1.67
CA GLY A 101 -12.96 3.56 2.74
C GLY A 101 -12.62 5.03 2.95
N LEU A 102 -12.45 5.81 1.87
CA LEU A 102 -12.25 7.26 1.94
C LEU A 102 -13.42 7.97 2.61
N PHE A 103 -14.65 7.67 2.19
CA PHE A 103 -15.84 8.28 2.77
C PHE A 103 -15.93 8.02 4.29
N LYS A 104 -15.61 6.80 4.72
CA LYS A 104 -15.54 6.44 6.14
C LYS A 104 -14.37 7.13 6.86
N ALA A 105 -13.20 7.25 6.23
CA ALA A 105 -12.06 7.97 6.80
C ALA A 105 -12.39 9.44 7.08
N MET A 106 -13.07 10.11 6.14
CA MET A 106 -13.42 11.54 6.24
C MET A 106 -14.49 11.86 7.29
N THR A 107 -15.22 10.83 7.76
CA THR A 107 -16.30 10.94 8.75
C THR A 107 -15.96 10.29 10.09
N ALA A 108 -14.77 9.70 10.25
CA ALA A 108 -14.41 8.93 11.43
C ALA A 108 -14.17 9.78 12.69
N GLY A 109 -14.86 9.42 13.79
CA GLY A 109 -14.78 10.11 15.08
C GLY A 109 -13.70 9.58 16.01
N SER A 110 -13.30 8.32 15.87
CA SER A 110 -12.35 7.65 16.77
C SER A 110 -11.08 7.16 16.06
N PRO A 111 -9.97 6.95 16.80
CA PRO A 111 -8.74 6.40 16.23
C PRO A 111 -8.89 5.00 15.61
N TRP A 112 -9.85 4.19 16.09
CA TRP A 112 -10.11 2.86 15.54
C TRP A 112 -10.91 2.93 14.25
N GLU A 113 -11.98 3.74 14.20
CA GLU A 113 -12.76 3.95 12.98
C GLU A 113 -11.90 4.44 11.82
N ARG A 114 -10.92 5.31 12.11
CA ARG A 114 -9.95 5.82 11.13
C ARG A 114 -9.03 4.77 10.53
N ARG A 115 -8.79 3.66 11.23
CA ARG A 115 -7.94 2.57 10.74
C ARG A 115 -8.75 1.47 10.09
N LEU A 116 -9.89 1.14 10.70
CA LEU A 116 -10.79 0.09 10.23
C LEU A 116 -11.53 0.46 8.94
N CYS A 117 -11.63 1.74 8.58
CA CYS A 117 -12.18 2.14 7.28
C CYS A 117 -11.41 1.56 6.07
N PHE A 118 -10.13 1.21 6.25
CA PHE A 118 -9.30 0.58 5.22
C PHE A 118 -9.34 -0.95 5.27
N ALA A 119 -10.10 -1.56 6.19
CA ALA A 119 -10.17 -3.01 6.31
C ALA A 119 -10.73 -3.69 5.05
N PRO A 120 -11.80 -3.20 4.39
CA PRO A 120 -12.29 -3.85 3.17
C PRO A 120 -11.29 -3.91 2.01
N PRO A 121 -10.63 -2.81 1.58
CA PRO A 121 -9.60 -2.91 0.54
C PRO A 121 -8.40 -3.75 1.02
N PHE A 122 -8.04 -3.72 2.30
CA PHE A 122 -7.01 -4.60 2.86
C PHE A 122 -7.38 -6.08 2.73
N LEU A 123 -8.59 -6.47 3.11
CA LEU A 123 -9.07 -7.85 3.01
C LEU A 123 -9.07 -8.35 1.56
N MET A 124 -9.44 -7.49 0.60
CA MET A 124 -9.36 -7.81 -0.80
C MET A 124 -7.91 -8.07 -1.26
N ARG A 125 -6.95 -7.25 -0.78
CA ARG A 125 -5.52 -7.48 -1.04
C ARG A 125 -5.04 -8.81 -0.46
N MET A 126 -5.49 -9.16 0.74
CA MET A 126 -5.17 -10.46 1.36
C MET A 126 -5.76 -11.63 0.58
N LEU A 127 -6.97 -11.50 0.05
CA LEU A 127 -7.58 -12.51 -0.82
C LEU A 127 -6.75 -12.72 -2.09
N VAL A 128 -6.43 -11.64 -2.81
CA VAL A 128 -5.64 -11.71 -4.06
C VAL A 128 -4.22 -12.20 -3.81
N MET A 129 -3.61 -11.80 -2.69
CA MET A 129 -2.33 -12.35 -2.23
C MET A 129 -2.41 -13.87 -2.00
N THR A 130 -3.46 -14.32 -1.33
CA THR A 130 -3.67 -15.76 -1.06
C THR A 130 -3.80 -16.54 -2.36
N LEU A 131 -4.56 -16.05 -3.33
CA LEU A 131 -4.66 -16.66 -4.66
C LEU A 131 -3.29 -16.74 -5.35
N ARG A 132 -2.50 -15.66 -5.28
CA ARG A 132 -1.14 -15.62 -5.81
C ARG A 132 -0.22 -16.65 -5.15
N CYS A 133 -0.32 -16.86 -3.83
CA CYS A 133 0.42 -17.91 -3.12
C CYS A 133 0.05 -19.33 -3.57
N PHE A 134 -1.21 -19.55 -3.99
CA PHE A 134 -1.65 -20.82 -4.58
C PHE A 134 -1.31 -20.96 -6.08
N GLY A 135 -0.58 -20.01 -6.66
CA GLY A 135 -0.23 -20.01 -8.08
C GLY A 135 -1.40 -19.63 -8.99
N ILE A 136 -2.48 -19.06 -8.44
CA ILE A 136 -3.63 -18.60 -9.22
C ILE A 136 -3.43 -17.12 -9.56
N GLY A 137 -3.37 -16.82 -10.86
CA GLY A 137 -3.20 -15.47 -11.37
C GLY A 137 -1.78 -15.19 -11.86
N GLY A 138 -1.14 -14.13 -11.35
CA GLY A 138 0.17 -13.68 -11.80
C GLY A 138 0.98 -12.93 -10.74
N GLY A 139 1.99 -12.21 -11.21
CA GLY A 139 2.91 -11.40 -10.42
C GLY A 139 4.28 -12.06 -10.23
N SER A 140 5.29 -11.24 -9.98
CA SER A 140 6.67 -11.69 -9.76
C SER A 140 6.81 -12.54 -8.48
N PRO A 141 7.40 -13.75 -8.53
CA PRO A 141 7.71 -14.50 -7.31
C PRO A 141 8.59 -13.70 -6.34
N ASP A 142 9.53 -12.91 -6.87
CA ASP A 142 10.43 -12.08 -6.08
C ASP A 142 9.70 -10.95 -5.34
N ALA A 143 8.54 -10.50 -5.80
CA ALA A 143 7.77 -9.46 -5.11
C ALA A 143 7.05 -9.99 -3.86
N LEU A 144 6.79 -11.30 -3.76
CA LEU A 144 5.88 -11.88 -2.76
C LEU A 144 6.28 -11.55 -1.32
N ILE A 145 7.56 -11.71 -0.98
CA ILE A 145 8.07 -11.42 0.37
C ILE A 145 7.88 -9.95 0.74
N HIS A 146 8.07 -9.04 -0.22
CA HIS A 146 7.90 -7.61 0.00
C HIS A 146 6.42 -7.22 0.12
N ILE A 147 5.52 -7.96 -0.53
CA ILE A 147 4.08 -7.74 -0.36
C ILE A 147 3.60 -8.22 1.01
N ILE A 148 4.07 -9.37 1.48
CA ILE A 148 3.77 -9.85 2.84
C ILE A 148 4.34 -8.87 3.87
N LEU A 149 5.59 -8.43 3.68
CA LEU A 149 6.27 -7.54 4.62
C LEU A 149 5.58 -6.18 4.71
N GLN A 150 5.17 -5.55 3.60
CA GLN A 150 4.48 -4.26 3.65
C GLN A 150 3.20 -4.34 4.49
N ASP A 151 2.41 -5.41 4.33
CA ASP A 151 1.11 -5.54 4.99
C ASP A 151 1.26 -5.91 6.46
N LEU A 152 2.20 -6.82 6.77
CA LEU A 152 2.51 -7.18 8.15
C LEU A 152 3.01 -5.96 8.94
N VAL A 153 3.97 -5.22 8.39
CA VAL A 153 4.55 -4.02 9.03
C VAL A 153 3.48 -2.94 9.19
N ALA A 154 2.62 -2.73 8.19
CA ALA A 154 1.53 -1.76 8.27
C ALA A 154 0.51 -2.11 9.38
N VAL A 155 0.12 -3.39 9.51
CA VAL A 155 -0.80 -3.86 10.56
C VAL A 155 -0.19 -3.71 11.95
N ILE A 156 1.09 -4.05 12.11
CA ILE A 156 1.81 -3.87 13.38
C ILE A 156 1.87 -2.38 13.73
N GLY A 157 2.29 -1.52 12.80
CA GLY A 157 2.34 -0.08 13.01
C GLY A 157 0.98 0.53 13.38
N ALA A 158 -0.08 0.13 12.67
CA ALA A 158 -1.45 0.57 12.96
C ALA A 158 -1.91 0.14 14.36
N SER A 159 -1.56 -1.08 14.77
CA SER A 159 -1.89 -1.62 16.10
C SER A 159 -1.12 -0.92 17.22
N ILE A 160 0.19 -0.68 17.03
CA ILE A 160 1.04 0.08 17.97
C ILE A 160 0.43 1.48 18.21
N GLY A 161 0.15 2.22 17.13
CA GLY A 161 -0.44 3.56 17.23
C GLY A 161 -1.87 3.55 17.78
N ALA A 162 -2.64 2.47 17.61
CA ALA A 162 -4.00 2.35 18.15
C ALA A 162 -4.02 2.05 19.64
N LEU A 163 -3.11 1.18 20.09
CA LEU A 163 -3.00 0.75 21.48
C LEU A 163 -2.23 1.75 22.35
N ARG A 164 -1.54 2.72 21.73
CA ARG A 164 -0.69 3.73 22.39
C ARG A 164 0.44 3.11 23.20
N ILE A 165 1.05 2.06 22.64
CA ILE A 165 2.19 1.34 23.24
C ILE A 165 3.46 1.84 22.56
N PRO A 166 4.56 2.14 23.30
CA PRO A 166 4.81 1.79 24.70
C PRO A 166 4.49 2.88 25.73
N GLU A 167 4.08 4.08 25.33
CA GLU A 167 3.84 5.21 26.25
C GLU A 167 2.72 4.93 27.27
N LYS A 168 1.77 4.05 26.94
CA LYS A 168 0.77 3.55 27.90
C LYS A 168 1.40 2.76 29.06
N TRP A 169 2.53 2.11 28.85
CA TRP A 169 3.24 1.33 29.88
C TRP A 169 4.16 2.20 30.72
N ILE A 170 4.71 3.28 30.16
CA ILE A 170 5.66 4.15 30.84
C ILE A 170 5.30 5.64 30.59
N PRO A 171 4.24 6.15 31.25
CA PRO A 171 3.78 7.52 31.05
C PRO A 171 4.86 8.56 31.38
N GLY A 172 4.97 9.61 30.57
CA GLY A 172 5.89 10.75 30.81
C GLY A 172 7.36 10.50 30.44
N ARG A 173 7.74 9.28 30.04
CA ARG A 173 9.12 8.95 29.63
C ARG A 173 9.35 9.00 28.12
N LEU A 174 8.29 8.85 27.33
CA LEU A 174 8.34 8.71 25.88
C LEU A 174 7.66 9.87 25.13
N ASP A 175 7.46 10.99 25.80
CA ASP A 175 6.67 12.11 25.26
C ASP A 175 7.31 12.71 24.00
N LEU A 176 8.66 12.80 23.96
CA LEU A 176 9.40 13.37 22.83
C LEU A 176 9.80 12.34 21.77
N VAL A 177 10.25 11.15 22.17
CA VAL A 177 10.84 10.14 21.28
C VAL A 177 10.26 8.77 21.63
N LEU A 178 10.09 7.91 20.60
CA LEU A 178 9.60 6.54 20.73
C LEU A 178 8.18 6.38 21.30
N ASN A 179 7.36 7.44 21.35
CA ASN A 179 5.91 7.26 21.49
C ASN A 179 5.37 6.43 20.30
N SER A 180 4.23 5.78 20.51
CA SER A 180 3.58 4.90 19.54
C SER A 180 3.35 5.58 18.19
N HIS A 181 3.10 6.88 18.19
CA HIS A 181 2.83 7.65 16.98
C HIS A 181 4.08 7.79 16.10
N ASN A 182 5.22 8.12 16.72
CA ASN A 182 6.52 8.14 16.06
C ASN A 182 6.91 6.76 15.55
N VAL A 183 6.69 5.71 16.34
CA VAL A 183 6.95 4.32 15.93
C VAL A 183 6.06 3.92 14.76
N MET A 184 4.77 4.25 14.80
CA MET A 184 3.83 4.01 13.71
C MET A 184 4.31 4.66 12.41
N HIS A 185 4.77 5.91 12.45
CA HIS A 185 5.33 6.59 11.27
C HIS A 185 6.55 5.88 10.70
N VAL A 186 7.49 5.43 11.54
CA VAL A 186 8.64 4.64 11.08
C VAL A 186 8.18 3.34 10.41
N MET A 187 7.19 2.66 10.97
CA MET A 187 6.64 1.43 10.38
C MET A 187 5.97 1.71 9.02
N VAL A 188 5.26 2.83 8.86
CA VAL A 188 4.70 3.25 7.57
C VAL A 188 5.81 3.45 6.52
N VAL A 189 6.92 4.09 6.89
CA VAL A 189 8.07 4.25 5.98
C VAL A 189 8.63 2.90 5.53
N LEU A 190 8.83 1.97 6.46
CA LEU A 190 9.32 0.62 6.14
C LEU A 190 8.35 -0.13 5.22
N ALA A 191 7.04 -0.02 5.49
CA ALA A 191 6.02 -0.62 4.65
C ALA A 191 6.04 -0.04 3.22
N VAL A 192 6.17 1.28 3.06
CA VAL A 192 6.27 1.95 1.74
C VAL A 192 7.54 1.56 0.99
N CYS A 193 8.67 1.39 1.68
CA CYS A 193 9.91 0.88 1.07
C CYS A 193 9.75 -0.55 0.54
N SER A 194 9.07 -1.41 1.31
CA SER A 194 8.74 -2.77 0.90
C SER A 194 7.76 -2.76 -0.28
N MET A 195 6.69 -1.95 -0.21
CA MET A 195 5.74 -1.72 -1.31
C MET A 195 6.46 -1.29 -2.59
N HIS A 196 7.39 -0.34 -2.50
CA HIS A 196 8.16 0.12 -3.65
C HIS A 196 8.95 -1.01 -4.32
N THR A 197 9.62 -1.83 -3.51
CA THR A 197 10.41 -2.95 -4.03
C THR A 197 9.52 -4.00 -4.68
N ALA A 198 8.36 -4.31 -4.08
CA ALA A 198 7.36 -5.18 -4.67
C ALA A 198 6.85 -4.64 -6.02
N THR A 199 6.45 -3.36 -6.06
CA THR A 199 5.92 -2.73 -7.27
C THR A 199 6.94 -2.72 -8.40
N LEU A 200 8.21 -2.40 -8.15
CA LEU A 200 9.23 -2.43 -9.20
C LEU A 200 9.40 -3.83 -9.81
N ARG A 201 9.38 -4.88 -8.96
CA ARG A 201 9.48 -6.27 -9.40
C ARG A 201 8.25 -6.69 -10.21
N ASP A 202 7.05 -6.31 -9.75
CA ASP A 202 5.80 -6.61 -10.44
C ASP A 202 5.67 -5.87 -11.78
N LEU A 203 6.04 -4.59 -11.86
CA LEU A 203 6.03 -3.83 -13.12
C LEU A 203 7.06 -4.40 -14.12
N ALA A 204 8.25 -4.79 -13.65
CA ALA A 204 9.25 -5.43 -14.49
C ALA A 204 8.74 -6.76 -15.05
N TRP A 205 8.09 -7.57 -14.21
CA TRP A 205 7.49 -8.85 -14.60
C TRP A 205 6.33 -8.66 -15.59
N MET A 206 5.39 -7.75 -15.34
CA MET A 206 4.27 -7.46 -16.26
C MET A 206 4.74 -6.95 -17.63
N SER A 207 5.95 -6.40 -17.71
CA SER A 207 6.52 -5.90 -18.95
C SER A 207 7.17 -6.99 -19.81
N ASP A 208 7.30 -8.23 -19.32
CA ASP A 208 7.84 -9.36 -20.06
C ASP A 208 6.67 -10.13 -20.73
N PRO A 209 6.61 -10.18 -22.09
CA PRO A 209 5.54 -10.85 -22.83
C PRO A 209 5.43 -12.36 -22.59
N SER A 210 6.46 -13.00 -22.03
CA SER A 210 6.50 -14.45 -21.81
C SER A 210 5.86 -14.90 -20.49
N THR A 211 5.51 -13.96 -19.62
CA THR A 211 5.15 -14.24 -18.22
C THR A 211 3.86 -15.02 -18.05
N CYS A 212 2.80 -14.68 -18.79
CA CYS A 212 1.54 -15.42 -18.75
C CYS A 212 1.57 -16.73 -19.56
N ASN A 213 2.58 -16.95 -20.39
CA ASN A 213 2.74 -18.17 -21.17
C ASN A 213 3.43 -19.31 -20.39
N ARG A 214 4.16 -18.99 -19.32
CA ARG A 214 4.84 -20.00 -18.47
C ARG A 214 3.93 -20.72 -17.49
N ALA A 215 2.70 -20.25 -17.26
CA ALA A 215 1.72 -20.95 -16.43
C ALA A 215 1.22 -22.28 -17.05
N SER A 216 1.62 -22.58 -18.30
CA SER A 216 1.18 -23.74 -19.08
C SER A 216 2.08 -24.97 -18.97
N TYR A 217 3.23 -24.91 -18.29
CA TYR A 217 4.13 -26.06 -18.14
C TYR A 217 4.49 -26.30 -16.67
N PRO A 218 4.14 -27.48 -16.09
CA PRO A 218 4.71 -27.87 -14.81
C PRO A 218 6.22 -28.11 -14.96
N PRO A 219 7.02 -27.94 -13.89
CA PRO A 219 8.42 -28.30 -13.93
C PRO A 219 8.54 -29.80 -14.22
N SER A 220 9.22 -30.16 -15.31
CA SER A 220 9.59 -31.55 -15.57
C SER A 220 10.76 -31.92 -14.67
N ASP A 221 10.46 -32.24 -13.42
CA ASP A 221 11.39 -33.03 -12.62
C ASP A 221 11.33 -34.48 -13.12
N ARG A 222 12.34 -34.85 -13.91
CA ARG A 222 12.84 -36.23 -13.89
C ARG A 222 14.31 -36.26 -14.25
N GLU A 223 15.09 -36.39 -13.19
CA GLU A 223 16.34 -37.13 -13.04
C GLU A 223 16.69 -38.05 -14.22
N GLU A 224 17.84 -37.81 -14.85
CA GLU A 224 18.63 -38.88 -15.45
C GLU A 224 19.75 -39.24 -14.48
N LEU A 225 19.58 -40.42 -13.88
CA LEU A 225 20.60 -41.26 -13.26
C LEU A 225 20.53 -42.60 -13.99
#